data_AF-A0A7Y5MAT8-F1
#
_entry.id   AF-A0A7Y5MAT8-F1
#
_cell.length_a   1.000
_cell.length_b   1.000
_cell.length_c   1.000
_cell.angle_alpha   90.00
_cell.angle_beta   90.00
_cell.angle_gamma   90.00
#
_symmetry.space_group_name_H-M   'P 1'
#
loop_
_entity.id
_entity.type
_entity.pdbx_description
1 polymer ?
#
loop_
_entity_poly.entity_id
_entity_poly.type
_entity_poly.pdbx_seq_one_letter_code
_entity_poly.pdbx_strand_id
1 'polypeptide(L)'
;MTPLNPLPSFPAATLRRSTLLEAALLWVAVALLMLAVFGPALPASLHQHGFADQRALGGLPCALDVLSNLPFALAGAWGLTVLRRLGGGVLDSTTHTTATLFCVGLLCTAVGSAWYHGRPDDAGLIWDRLGMAMAFAGLLGL
;
A
#
# COMPACT_ATOMS: atom_id res chain seq x y z
N MET A 1 -52.86 -9.97 -0.20
CA MET A 1 -51.91 -8.94 -0.68
C MET A 1 -51.14 -8.43 0.52
N THR A 2 -49.93 -8.95 0.75
CA THR A 2 -49.03 -8.48 1.81
C THR A 2 -48.34 -7.19 1.33
N PRO A 3 -48.35 -6.09 2.11
CA PRO A 3 -47.68 -4.86 1.70
C PRO A 3 -46.16 -5.08 1.65
N LEU A 4 -45.54 -4.64 0.55
CA LEU A 4 -44.08 -4.59 0.41
C LEU A 4 -43.52 -3.63 1.46
N ASN A 5 -42.57 -4.12 2.26
CA ASN A 5 -41.85 -3.30 3.22
C ASN A 5 -41.03 -2.24 2.44
N PRO A 6 -41.08 -0.94 2.80
CA PRO A 6 -40.27 0.07 2.12
C PRO A 6 -38.78 -0.21 2.34
N LEU A 7 -38.00 -0.11 1.26
CA LEU A 7 -36.54 -0.22 1.32
C LEU A 7 -35.97 0.86 2.26
N PRO A 8 -34.89 0.57 3.00
CA PRO A 8 -34.25 1.56 3.87
C PRO A 8 -33.83 2.78 3.05
N SER A 9 -34.35 3.96 3.44
CA SER A 9 -33.97 5.24 2.83
C SER A 9 -32.70 5.75 3.52
N PHE A 10 -31.58 5.72 2.82
CA PHE A 10 -30.36 6.35 3.31
C PHE A 10 -30.51 7.88 3.27
N PRO A 11 -30.25 8.61 4.37
CA PRO A 11 -30.41 10.06 4.39
C PRO A 11 -29.36 10.72 3.49
N ALA A 12 -29.79 11.53 2.52
CA ALA A 12 -28.90 12.23 1.57
C ALA A 12 -27.77 13.06 2.23
N ALA A 13 -27.96 13.46 3.50
CA ALA A 13 -26.95 14.16 4.29
C ALA A 13 -25.69 13.32 4.59
N THR A 14 -25.80 11.98 4.73
CA THR A 14 -24.62 11.12 5.00
C THR A 14 -23.76 10.97 3.74
N LEU A 15 -24.38 10.79 2.57
CA LEU A 15 -23.70 10.73 1.27
C LEU A 15 -23.00 12.06 0.91
N ARG A 16 -23.61 13.21 1.27
CA ARG A 16 -22.99 14.53 1.05
C ARG A 16 -21.79 14.77 1.97
N ARG A 17 -21.80 14.21 3.18
CA ARG A 17 -20.70 14.35 4.13
C ARG A 17 -19.49 13.49 3.74
N SER A 18 -19.70 12.25 3.28
CA SER A 18 -18.61 11.38 2.82
C SER A 18 -17.87 11.99 1.63
N THR A 19 -18.61 12.48 0.63
CA THR A 19 -18.03 13.11 -0.58
C THR A 19 -17.22 14.38 -0.27
N LEU A 20 -17.61 15.17 0.73
CA LEU A 20 -16.83 16.34 1.18
C LEU A 20 -15.54 15.93 1.91
N LEU A 21 -15.60 14.88 2.73
CA LEU A 21 -14.42 14.36 3.43
C LEU A 21 -13.44 13.71 2.44
N GLU A 22 -13.94 12.94 1.47
CA GLU A 22 -13.16 12.38 0.37
C GLU A 22 -12.48 13.49 -0.45
N ALA A 23 -13.22 14.52 -0.83
CA ALA A 23 -12.65 15.67 -1.55
C ALA A 23 -11.59 16.40 -0.70
N ALA A 24 -11.84 16.59 0.60
CA ALA A 24 -10.87 17.20 1.51
C ALA A 24 -9.60 16.35 1.64
N LEU A 25 -9.74 15.02 1.77
CA LEU A 25 -8.61 14.09 1.82
C LEU A 25 -7.80 14.13 0.52
N LEU A 26 -8.46 14.17 -0.64
CA LEU A 26 -7.80 14.31 -1.94
C LEU A 26 -7.04 15.64 -2.02
N TRP A 27 -7.63 16.75 -1.58
CA TRP A 27 -6.95 18.04 -1.56
C TRP A 27 -5.75 18.07 -0.61
N VAL A 28 -5.85 17.43 0.55
CA VAL A 28 -4.71 17.27 1.47
C VAL A 28 -3.62 16.42 0.83
N ALA A 29 -3.96 15.30 0.20
CA ALA A 29 -3.00 14.45 -0.50
C ALA A 29 -2.29 15.19 -1.64
N VAL A 30 -3.04 15.97 -2.43
CA VAL A 30 -2.47 16.83 -3.49
C VAL A 30 -1.56 17.90 -2.89
N ALA A 31 -1.96 18.56 -1.80
CA ALA A 31 -1.12 19.56 -1.14
C ALA A 31 0.19 18.95 -0.60
N LEU A 32 0.13 17.77 0.01
CA LEU A 32 1.30 17.04 0.48
C LEU A 32 2.21 16.60 -0.69
N LEU A 33 1.63 16.15 -1.80
CA LEU A 33 2.39 15.80 -3.01
C LEU A 33 3.07 17.03 -3.61
N MET A 34 2.38 18.16 -3.70
CA MET A 34 2.96 19.42 -4.16
C MET A 34 4.09 19.87 -3.24
N LEU A 35 3.93 19.76 -1.92
CA LEU A 35 5.00 20.03 -0.97
C LEU A 35 6.18 19.06 -1.15
N ALA A 36 5.94 17.78 -1.44
CA ALA A 36 7.00 16.81 -1.67
C ALA A 36 7.79 17.09 -2.97
N VAL A 37 7.13 17.59 -4.02
CA VAL A 37 7.76 17.88 -5.33
C VAL A 37 8.43 19.25 -5.37
N PHE A 38 7.80 20.28 -4.80
CA PHE A 38 8.23 21.68 -4.90
C PHE A 38 8.81 22.25 -3.60
N GLY A 39 8.77 21.48 -2.51
CA GLY A 39 9.35 21.87 -1.23
C GLY A 39 10.88 21.91 -1.25
N PRO A 40 11.49 22.45 -0.18
CA PRO A 40 12.94 22.47 -0.06
C PRO A 40 13.51 21.05 0.00
N ALA A 41 14.59 20.81 -0.74
CA ALA A 41 15.32 19.56 -0.66
C ALA A 41 15.89 19.40 0.75
N LEU A 42 15.40 18.40 1.50
CA LEU A 42 15.96 18.02 2.78
C LEU A 42 17.07 17.00 2.52
N PRO A 43 18.33 17.31 2.86
CA PRO A 43 19.42 16.38 2.64
C PRO A 43 19.18 15.10 3.46
N ALA A 44 19.30 13.97 2.78
CA ALA A 44 19.29 12.67 3.43
C ALA A 44 20.41 12.57 4.47
N SER A 45 20.20 11.82 5.55
CA SER A 45 21.25 11.65 6.55
C SER A 45 22.39 10.81 5.95
N LEU A 46 23.64 11.21 6.25
CA LEU A 46 24.86 10.52 5.78
C LEU A 46 24.89 9.02 6.10
N HIS A 47 24.13 8.59 7.11
CA HIS A 47 24.08 7.21 7.59
C HIS A 47 22.74 6.52 7.30
N GLN A 48 21.88 7.05 6.41
CA GLN A 48 20.56 6.47 6.15
C GLN A 48 20.61 5.01 5.66
N HIS A 49 21.68 4.62 4.96
CA HIS A 49 21.87 3.25 4.49
C HIS A 49 22.58 2.36 5.53
N GLY A 50 23.14 2.94 6.58
CA GLY A 50 23.83 2.22 7.66
C GLY A 50 22.89 1.40 8.55
N PHE A 51 21.58 1.60 8.42
CA PHE A 51 20.56 0.78 9.08
C PHE A 51 20.34 -0.58 8.40
N ALA A 52 20.80 -0.76 7.16
CA ALA A 52 20.71 -2.04 6.49
C ALA A 52 21.63 -3.07 7.18
N ASP A 53 21.15 -4.31 7.27
CA ASP A 53 21.91 -5.47 7.70
C ASP A 53 23.20 -5.57 6.89
N GLN A 54 24.32 -5.73 7.58
CA GLN A 54 25.64 -5.78 6.93
C GLN A 54 26.08 -7.22 6.65
N ARG A 55 25.27 -8.21 7.05
CA ARG A 55 25.58 -9.63 6.86
C ARG A 55 25.10 -10.12 5.51
N ALA A 56 25.92 -10.94 4.88
CA ALA A 56 25.55 -11.69 3.70
C ALA A 56 25.34 -13.17 4.04
N LEU A 57 24.37 -13.80 3.38
CA LEU A 57 24.11 -15.24 3.50
C LEU A 57 24.06 -15.86 2.10
N GLY A 58 24.98 -16.78 1.79
CA GLY A 58 24.97 -17.48 0.50
C GLY A 58 25.04 -16.57 -0.73
N GLY A 59 25.67 -15.40 -0.62
CA GLY A 59 25.74 -14.40 -1.69
C GLY A 59 24.60 -13.37 -1.70
N LEU A 60 23.60 -13.50 -0.82
CA LEU A 60 22.55 -12.51 -0.63
C LEU A 60 23.04 -11.42 0.34
N PRO A 61 23.24 -10.15 -0.10
CA PRO A 61 23.57 -9.04 0.79
C PRO A 61 22.36 -8.65 1.66
N CYS A 62 22.63 -8.03 2.81
CA CYS A 62 21.63 -7.64 3.82
C CYS A 62 20.59 -8.76 4.08
N ALA A 63 21.07 -9.99 4.26
CA ALA A 63 20.26 -11.19 4.09
C ALA A 63 19.03 -11.20 5.00
N LEU A 64 19.14 -10.73 6.25
CA LEU A 64 17.99 -10.74 7.14
C LEU A 64 16.94 -9.71 6.75
N ASP A 65 17.33 -8.56 6.19
CA ASP A 65 16.38 -7.57 5.69
C ASP A 65 15.59 -8.14 4.50
N VAL A 66 16.27 -8.77 3.56
CA VAL A 66 15.61 -9.42 2.41
C VAL A 66 14.72 -10.58 2.84
N LEU A 67 15.21 -11.49 3.69
CA LEU A 67 14.47 -12.67 4.12
C LEU A 67 13.26 -12.32 4.99
N SER A 68 13.34 -11.26 5.80
CA SER A 68 12.22 -10.79 6.63
C SER A 68 11.02 -10.29 5.80
N ASN A 69 11.21 -10.03 4.50
CA ASN A 69 10.14 -9.68 3.57
C ASN A 69 9.45 -10.89 2.91
N LEU A 70 9.98 -12.12 3.06
CA LEU A 70 9.34 -13.32 2.50
C LEU A 70 7.90 -13.53 3.00
N PRO A 71 7.55 -13.31 4.28
CA PRO A 71 6.17 -13.39 4.73
C PRO A 71 5.23 -12.45 3.97
N PHE A 72 5.69 -11.24 3.60
CA PHE A 72 4.90 -10.31 2.79
C PHE A 72 4.71 -10.84 1.37
N ALA A 73 5.76 -11.36 0.74
CA ALA A 73 5.66 -11.96 -0.59
C ALA A 73 4.65 -13.13 -0.61
N LEU A 74 4.72 -14.01 0.39
CA LEU A 74 3.82 -15.15 0.54
C LEU A 74 2.37 -14.71 0.80
N ALA A 75 2.16 -13.77 1.72
CA ALA A 75 0.83 -13.25 2.04
C ALA A 75 0.21 -12.50 0.86
N GLY A 76 0.99 -11.68 0.14
CA GLY A 76 0.53 -10.97 -1.06
C GLY A 76 0.14 -11.92 -2.18
N ALA A 77 0.95 -12.93 -2.47
CA ALA A 77 0.64 -13.95 -3.46
C ALA A 77 -0.62 -14.74 -3.07
N TRP A 78 -0.69 -15.21 -1.82
CA TRP A 78 -1.86 -15.91 -1.29
C TRP A 78 -3.12 -15.06 -1.42
N GLY A 79 -3.09 -13.81 -0.94
CA GLY A 79 -4.21 -12.89 -1.00
C GLY A 79 -4.73 -12.67 -2.41
N LEU A 80 -3.84 -12.46 -3.39
CA LEU A 80 -4.23 -12.37 -4.80
C LEU A 80 -4.86 -13.66 -5.33
N THR A 81 -4.35 -14.84 -4.93
CA THR A 81 -4.98 -16.11 -5.35
C THR A 81 -6.37 -16.30 -4.72
N VAL A 82 -6.56 -15.86 -3.48
CA VAL A 82 -7.88 -15.89 -2.82
C VAL A 82 -8.84 -14.95 -3.54
N LEU A 83 -8.44 -13.69 -3.75
CA LEU A 83 -9.25 -12.68 -4.44
C LEU A 83 -9.67 -13.15 -5.85
N ARG A 84 -8.75 -13.73 -6.62
CA ARG A 84 -9.05 -14.29 -7.96
C ARG A 84 -10.02 -15.46 -7.94
N ARG A 85 -10.11 -16.20 -6.83
CA ARG A 85 -11.00 -17.35 -6.66
C ARG A 85 -12.37 -16.96 -6.11
N LEU A 86 -12.51 -15.75 -5.57
CA LEU A 86 -13.82 -15.26 -5.13
C LEU A 86 -14.73 -15.08 -6.34
N GLY A 87 -15.96 -15.57 -6.23
CA GLY A 87 -16.99 -15.33 -7.24
C GLY A 87 -17.34 -13.85 -7.32
N GLY A 88 -17.76 -13.39 -8.50
CA GLY A 88 -18.28 -12.04 -8.68
C GLY A 88 -19.44 -11.77 -7.71
N GLY A 89 -19.39 -10.62 -7.03
CA GLY A 89 -20.42 -10.18 -6.09
C GLY A 89 -20.24 -10.64 -4.63
N VAL A 90 -19.18 -11.39 -4.31
CA VAL A 90 -18.85 -11.73 -2.90
C VAL A 90 -18.35 -10.50 -2.12
N LEU A 91 -17.55 -9.65 -2.77
CA LEU A 91 -17.06 -8.39 -2.25
C LEU A 91 -17.61 -7.24 -3.07
N ASP A 92 -17.84 -6.10 -2.44
CA ASP A 92 -18.08 -4.86 -3.18
C ASP A 92 -16.80 -4.43 -3.93
N SER A 93 -16.98 -3.59 -4.94
CA SER A 93 -15.89 -3.17 -5.84
C SER A 93 -14.77 -2.43 -5.10
N THR A 94 -15.09 -1.68 -4.04
CA THR A 94 -14.10 -0.91 -3.28
C THR A 94 -13.22 -1.87 -2.49
N THR A 95 -13.84 -2.73 -1.67
CA THR A 95 -13.12 -3.75 -0.88
C THR A 95 -12.26 -4.65 -1.75
N HIS A 96 -12.77 -5.09 -2.90
CA HIS A 96 -11.99 -5.91 -3.83
C HIS A 96 -10.76 -5.16 -4.37
N THR A 97 -10.93 -3.88 -4.73
CA THR A 97 -9.86 -3.05 -5.29
C THR A 97 -8.79 -2.74 -4.24
N THR A 98 -9.19 -2.37 -3.02
CA THR A 98 -8.29 -2.00 -1.93
C THR A 98 -7.57 -3.23 -1.35
N ALA A 99 -8.26 -4.38 -1.27
CA ALA A 99 -7.61 -5.67 -0.97
C ALA A 99 -6.57 -6.06 -2.04
N THR A 100 -6.90 -5.85 -3.33
CA THR A 100 -5.96 -6.12 -4.43
C THR A 100 -4.75 -5.20 -4.32
N LEU A 101 -4.96 -3.90 -4.08
CA LEU A 101 -3.89 -2.92 -3.91
C LEU A 101 -3.00 -3.28 -2.71
N PHE A 102 -3.59 -3.70 -1.59
CA PHE A 102 -2.84 -4.18 -0.42
C PHE A 102 -1.95 -5.38 -0.78
N CYS A 103 -2.51 -6.40 -1.42
CA CYS A 103 -1.76 -7.61 -1.77
C CYS A 103 -0.66 -7.35 -2.81
N VAL A 104 -0.93 -6.52 -3.82
CA VAL A 104 0.10 -6.07 -4.78
C VAL A 104 1.17 -5.25 -4.06
N GLY A 105 0.76 -4.36 -3.15
CA GLY A 105 1.68 -3.58 -2.31
C GLY A 105 2.64 -4.47 -1.53
N LEU A 106 2.16 -5.53 -0.88
CA LEU A 106 3.03 -6.49 -0.17
C LEU A 106 4.08 -7.15 -1.09
N LEU A 107 3.69 -7.50 -2.33
CA LEU A 107 4.63 -8.04 -3.31
C LEU A 107 5.65 -6.98 -3.74
N CYS A 108 5.20 -5.76 -4.01
CA CYS A 108 6.06 -4.64 -4.37
C CYS A 108 7.03 -4.28 -3.24
N THR A 109 6.61 -4.30 -1.98
CA THR A 109 7.48 -4.11 -0.81
C THR A 109 8.58 -5.17 -0.79
N ALA A 110 8.23 -6.45 -0.94
CA ALA A 110 9.23 -7.50 -0.90
C ALA A 110 10.27 -7.39 -2.04
N VAL A 111 9.81 -7.05 -3.26
CA VAL A 111 10.71 -6.84 -4.41
C VAL A 111 11.54 -5.57 -4.26
N GLY A 112 10.91 -4.46 -3.85
CA GLY A 112 11.58 -3.17 -3.64
C GLY A 112 12.64 -3.25 -2.56
N SER A 113 12.32 -3.90 -1.43
CA SER A 113 13.26 -4.19 -0.35
C SER A 113 14.43 -5.03 -0.86
N ALA A 114 14.17 -6.13 -1.58
CA ALA A 114 15.24 -6.96 -2.13
C ALA A 114 16.16 -6.20 -3.11
N TRP A 115 15.58 -5.33 -3.95
CA TRP A 115 16.32 -4.48 -4.87
C TRP A 115 17.21 -3.47 -4.13
N TYR A 116 16.63 -2.72 -3.18
CA TYR A 116 17.34 -1.74 -2.37
C TYR A 116 18.49 -2.38 -1.59
N HIS A 117 18.25 -3.51 -0.92
CA HIS A 117 19.27 -4.21 -0.15
C HIS A 117 20.33 -4.91 -1.02
N GLY A 118 20.03 -5.19 -2.29
CA GLY A 118 21.01 -5.64 -3.27
C GLY A 118 22.08 -4.57 -3.57
N ARG A 119 21.68 -3.29 -3.57
CA ARG A 119 22.58 -2.16 -3.78
C ARG A 119 22.00 -0.92 -3.10
N PRO A 120 22.33 -0.67 -1.81
CA PRO A 120 21.73 0.42 -1.05
C PRO A 120 22.04 1.79 -1.67
N ASP A 121 21.03 2.38 -2.31
CA ASP A 121 21.05 3.70 -2.93
C ASP A 121 19.70 4.42 -2.76
N ASP A 122 19.68 5.72 -3.04
CA ASP A 122 18.47 6.55 -2.90
C ASP A 122 17.33 6.08 -3.80
N ALA A 123 17.65 5.65 -5.02
CA ALA A 123 16.67 5.20 -5.99
C ALA A 123 15.99 3.90 -5.54
N GLY A 124 16.77 2.91 -5.08
CA GLY A 124 16.24 1.67 -4.49
C GLY A 124 15.37 1.94 -3.28
N LEU A 125 15.78 2.87 -2.40
CA LEU A 125 15.02 3.22 -1.20
C LEU A 125 13.66 3.85 -1.54
N ILE A 126 13.58 4.62 -2.63
CA ILE A 126 12.30 5.14 -3.14
C ILE A 126 11.39 3.98 -3.55
N TRP A 127 11.90 3.01 -4.30
CA TRP A 127 11.11 1.86 -4.75
C TRP A 127 10.60 1.00 -3.60
N ASP A 128 11.44 0.75 -2.59
CA ASP A 128 11.06 0.05 -1.37
C ASP A 128 9.89 0.76 -0.65
N ARG A 129 10.02 2.07 -0.44
CA ARG A 129 8.98 2.88 0.21
C ARG A 129 7.70 2.99 -0.60
N LEU A 130 7.79 3.04 -1.93
CA LEU A 130 6.60 3.06 -2.80
C LEU A 130 5.81 1.76 -2.69
N GLY A 131 6.47 0.61 -2.63
CA GLY A 131 5.81 -0.68 -2.37
C GLY A 131 5.04 -0.66 -1.05
N MET A 132 5.69 -0.18 0.02
CA MET A 132 5.08 -0.05 1.34
C MET A 132 3.89 0.93 1.35
N ALA A 133 4.02 2.06 0.64
CA ALA A 133 2.94 3.04 0.51
C ALA A 133 1.70 2.46 -0.19
N MET A 134 1.89 1.64 -1.24
CA MET A 134 0.79 0.93 -1.90
C MET A 134 0.08 -0.03 -0.93
N ALA A 135 0.85 -0.78 -0.13
CA ALA A 135 0.27 -1.68 0.87
C ALA A 135 -0.57 -0.89 1.89
N PHE A 136 -0.04 0.18 2.46
CA PHE A 136 -0.80 1.01 3.41
C PHE A 136 -2.03 1.67 2.79
N ALA A 137 -1.94 2.16 1.55
CA ALA A 137 -3.08 2.72 0.84
C ALA A 137 -4.20 1.67 0.64
N GLY A 138 -3.83 0.44 0.28
CA GLY A 138 -4.77 -0.67 0.19
C GLY A 138 -5.39 -1.02 1.54
N LEU A 139 -4.59 -1.07 2.61
CA LEU A 139 -5.07 -1.38 3.97
C LEU A 139 -6.00 -0.31 4.53
N LEU A 140 -5.70 0.97 4.31
CA LEU A 140 -6.53 2.09 4.77
C LEU A 140 -7.86 2.21 4.00
N GLY A 141 -7.91 1.65 2.79
CA GLY A 141 -9.11 1.60 1.97
C GLY A 141 -9.99 0.37 2.19
N LEU A 142 -9.58 -0.56 3.06
CA LEU A 142 -10.40 -1.69 3.53
C LEU A 142 -11.27 -1.27 4.72
#